data_AF-A0A932Y0L5-F1
#
_entry.id   AF-A0A932Y0L5-F1
#
_cell.length_a   1.000
_cell.length_b   1.000
_cell.length_c   1.000
_cell.angle_alpha   90.00
_cell.angle_beta   90.00
_cell.angle_gamma   90.00
#
_symmetry.space_group_name_H-M   'P 1'
#
loop_
_entity.id
_entity.type
_entity.pdbx_description
1 polymer ?
#
loop_
_entity_poly.entity_id
_entity_poly.type
_entity_poly.pdbx_seq_one_letter_code
_entity_poly.pdbx_strand_id
1 'polypeptide(L)'
;MAIVVEEEKKRINWVAILTAIVIVGVLFSGAYVLFFKKPELIEIVAPGGLEGVSEISKLSFNPEGVLNSPTFRLLRQYGTATVTSTPGRVNPFRPF
;
A
#
# COMPACT_ATOMS: atom_id res chain seq x y z
N MET A 1 67.87 31.52 22.59
CA MET A 1 67.58 30.11 22.27
C MET A 1 66.19 30.06 21.68
N ALA A 2 66.00 29.45 20.51
CA ALA A 2 64.68 29.26 19.91
C ALA A 2 64.20 27.85 20.26
N ILE A 3 63.02 27.75 20.86
CA ILE A 3 62.35 26.47 21.12
C ILE A 3 61.58 26.14 19.84
N VAL A 4 62.05 25.11 19.13
CA VAL A 4 61.31 24.52 18.01
C VAL A 4 60.29 23.56 18.62
N VAL A 5 59.02 23.94 18.56
CA VAL A 5 57.92 23.03 18.89
C VAL A 5 57.67 22.20 17.63
N GLU A 6 58.15 20.95 17.64
CA GLU A 6 57.75 19.98 16.63
C GLU A 6 56.29 19.61 16.87
N GLU A 7 55.39 20.11 16.03
CA GLU A 7 54.01 19.64 16.01
C GLU A 7 54.01 18.15 15.65
N GLU A 8 53.56 17.31 16.56
CA GLU A 8 53.30 15.90 16.29
C GLU A 8 52.30 15.81 15.13
N LYS A 9 52.80 15.52 13.93
CA LYS A 9 51.95 15.20 12.78
C LYS A 9 51.21 13.91 13.09
N LYS A 10 50.00 14.04 13.62
CA LYS A 10 49.08 12.92 13.87
C LYS A 10 48.90 12.15 12.58
N ARG A 11 49.57 11.00 12.47
CA ARG A 11 49.46 10.13 11.30
C ARG A 11 48.03 9.61 11.25
N ILE A 12 47.34 9.95 10.16
CA ILE A 12 45.98 9.47 9.93
C ILE A 12 46.03 7.95 9.76
N ASN A 13 45.27 7.23 10.59
CA ASN A 13 45.18 5.78 10.49
C ASN A 13 44.18 5.40 9.39
N TRP A 14 44.70 5.25 8.18
CA TRP A 14 43.91 4.85 7.00
C TRP A 14 43.19 3.52 7.15
N VAL A 15 43.76 2.57 7.91
CA VAL A 15 43.12 1.27 8.19
C VAL A 15 41.88 1.47 9.05
N ALA A 16 41.96 2.32 10.08
CA ALA A 16 40.80 2.63 10.92
C ALA A 16 39.67 3.31 10.13
N ILE A 17 40.01 4.21 9.19
CA ILE A 17 39.05 4.87 8.31
C ILE A 17 38.37 3.85 7.39
N LEU A 18 39.15 2.96 6.76
CA LEU A 18 38.61 1.94 5.87
C LEU A 18 37.65 1.01 6.62
N THR A 19 38.03 0.56 7.82
CA THR A 19 37.17 -0.27 8.67
C THR A 19 35.87 0.44 9.03
N ALA A 20 35.93 1.72 9.40
CA ALA A 20 34.74 2.51 9.70
C ALA A 20 33.80 2.61 8.49
N ILE A 21 34.34 2.83 7.28
CA ILE A 21 33.56 2.89 6.04
C ILE A 21 32.86 1.55 5.78
N VAL A 22 33.54 0.43 5.96
CA VAL A 22 32.96 -0.91 5.76
C VAL A 22 31.81 -1.15 6.73
N ILE A 23 31.99 -0.83 8.02
CA ILE A 23 30.94 -0.99 9.04
C ILE A 23 29.71 -0.16 8.68
N VAL A 24 29.91 1.11 8.31
CA VAL A 24 28.80 1.99 7.90
C VAL A 24 28.11 1.46 6.65
N GLY A 25 28.86 0.97 5.67
CA GLY A 25 28.31 0.39 4.44
C GLY A 25 27.42 -0.83 4.70
N VAL A 26 27.84 -1.74 5.57
CA VAL A 26 27.05 -2.93 5.95
C VAL A 26 25.77 -2.54 6.66
N LEU A 27 25.84 -1.64 7.64
CA LEU A 27 24.67 -1.18 8.38
C LEU A 27 23.67 -0.47 7.46
N PHE A 28 24.16 0.40 6.58
CA PHE A 28 23.32 1.14 5.65
C PHE A 28 22.65 0.21 4.64
N SER A 29 23.40 -0.76 4.08
CA SER A 29 22.85 -1.75 3.15
C SER A 29 21.79 -2.62 3.82
N GLY A 30 22.05 -3.11 5.04
CA GLY A 30 21.09 -3.91 5.81
C GLY A 30 19.80 -3.15 6.10
N ALA A 31 19.92 -1.90 6.58
CA ALA A 31 18.77 -1.03 6.81
C ALA A 31 18.00 -0.76 5.51
N TYR A 32 18.69 -0.49 4.41
CA TYR A 32 18.05 -0.27 3.12
C TYR A 32 17.23 -1.48 2.67
N VAL A 33 17.79 -2.69 2.78
CA VAL A 33 17.07 -3.91 2.42
C VAL A 33 15.87 -4.14 3.33
N LEU A 34 15.99 -3.92 4.64
CA LEU A 34 14.90 -4.16 5.59
C LEU A 34 13.74 -3.16 5.46
N PHE A 35 14.05 -1.88 5.22
CA PHE A 35 13.03 -0.83 5.23
C PHE A 35 12.54 -0.43 3.85
N PHE A 36 13.38 -0.52 2.81
CA PHE A 36 13.08 0.05 1.50
C PHE A 36 12.97 -0.99 0.39
N LYS A 37 13.55 -2.18 0.55
CA LYS A 37 13.31 -3.26 -0.41
C LYS A 37 11.92 -3.81 -0.16
N LYS A 38 10.95 -3.32 -0.94
CA LYS A 38 9.61 -3.88 -0.98
C LYS A 38 9.76 -5.36 -1.33
N PRO A 39 9.36 -6.30 -0.46
CA PRO A 39 9.24 -7.69 -0.89
C PRO A 39 8.29 -7.70 -2.08
N GLU A 40 8.52 -8.57 -3.06
CA GLU A 40 7.44 -8.93 -3.97
C GLU A 40 6.29 -9.38 -3.06
N LEU A 41 5.23 -8.56 -2.99
CA LEU A 41 4.03 -8.99 -2.30
C LEU A 41 3.65 -10.25 -3.04
N ILE A 42 3.86 -11.40 -2.39
CA ILE A 42 3.29 -12.67 -2.81
C ILE A 42 1.85 -12.29 -3.13
N GLU A 43 1.48 -12.40 -4.41
CA GLU A 43 0.13 -12.06 -4.87
C GLU A 43 -0.80 -12.59 -3.80
N ILE A 44 -1.56 -11.70 -3.15
CA ILE A 44 -2.54 -12.11 -2.16
C ILE A 44 -3.41 -13.06 -2.94
N VAL A 45 -3.19 -14.36 -2.76
CA VAL A 45 -3.97 -15.41 -3.37
C VAL A 45 -5.34 -15.12 -2.81
N ALA A 46 -6.16 -14.42 -3.60
CA ALA A 46 -7.45 -13.99 -3.14
C ALA A 46 -8.13 -15.27 -2.69
N PRO A 47 -8.55 -15.40 -1.42
CA PRO A 47 -9.14 -16.65 -0.94
C PRO A 47 -10.19 -17.09 -1.95
N GLY A 48 -10.15 -18.34 -2.44
CA GLY A 48 -10.80 -18.75 -3.69
C GLY A 48 -12.29 -18.37 -3.85
N GLY A 49 -12.98 -17.99 -2.78
CA GLY A 49 -14.29 -17.32 -2.83
C GLY A 49 -14.32 -15.89 -3.40
N LEU A 50 -13.17 -15.21 -3.57
CA LEU A 50 -13.05 -13.85 -4.12
C LEU A 50 -12.70 -13.83 -5.61
N GLU A 51 -12.28 -14.95 -6.21
CA GLU A 51 -12.09 -15.05 -7.66
C GLU A 51 -13.38 -14.73 -8.42
N GLY A 52 -14.53 -15.18 -7.89
CA GLY A 52 -15.85 -14.87 -8.44
C GLY A 52 -16.21 -13.37 -8.34
N VAL A 53 -15.66 -12.64 -7.38
CA VAL A 53 -15.89 -11.19 -7.25
C VAL A 53 -15.13 -10.42 -8.35
N SER A 54 -13.97 -10.91 -8.77
CA SER A 54 -13.24 -10.37 -9.92
C SER A 54 -14.07 -10.49 -11.20
N GLU A 55 -14.75 -11.62 -11.41
CA GLU A 55 -15.63 -11.82 -12.58
C GLU A 55 -16.84 -10.88 -12.56
N ILE A 56 -17.42 -10.63 -11.37
CA ILE A 56 -18.53 -9.66 -11.24
C ILE A 56 -18.06 -8.23 -11.55
N SER A 57 -16.84 -7.87 -11.19
CA SER A 57 -16.29 -6.52 -11.44
C SER A 57 -16.07 -6.22 -12.93
N LYS A 58 -15.92 -7.26 -13.76
CA LYS A 58 -15.75 -7.14 -15.21
C LYS A 58 -17.08 -6.96 -15.94
N LEU A 59 -18.21 -7.16 -15.27
CA LEU A 59 -19.53 -6.96 -15.87
C LEU A 59 -19.81 -5.48 -16.08
N SER A 60 -20.01 -5.10 -17.33
CA SER A 60 -20.51 -3.76 -17.69
C SER A 60 -22.04 -3.76 -17.66
N PHE A 61 -22.61 -3.01 -16.72
CA PHE A 61 -24.05 -2.84 -16.61
C PHE A 61 -24.49 -1.54 -17.31
N ASN A 62 -25.42 -1.65 -18.25
CA ASN A 62 -26.08 -0.50 -18.87
C ASN A 62 -27.55 -0.42 -18.38
N PRO A 63 -27.81 0.19 -17.21
CA PRO A 63 -29.16 0.28 -16.65
C PRO A 63 -30.10 1.10 -17.55
N GLU A 64 -29.58 2.11 -18.24
CA GLU A 64 -30.35 2.93 -19.18
C GLU A 64 -30.95 2.10 -20.32
N GLY A 65 -30.25 1.06 -20.78
CA GLY A 65 -30.77 0.14 -21.79
C GLY A 65 -32.03 -0.61 -21.33
N VAL A 66 -32.11 -0.94 -20.04
CA VAL A 66 -33.25 -1.66 -19.45
C VAL A 66 -34.41 -0.70 -19.17
N LEU A 67 -34.14 0.43 -18.51
CA LEU A 67 -35.15 1.42 -18.14
C LEU A 67 -35.81 2.06 -19.37
N ASN A 68 -35.08 2.17 -20.47
CA ASN A 68 -35.58 2.72 -21.72
C ASN A 68 -36.16 1.66 -22.67
N SER A 69 -36.11 0.38 -22.32
CA SER A 69 -36.66 -0.68 -23.18
C SER A 69 -38.20 -0.56 -23.26
N PRO A 70 -38.80 -0.74 -24.45
CA PRO A 70 -40.25 -0.68 -24.62
C PRO A 70 -40.97 -1.70 -23.72
N THR A 71 -40.41 -2.91 -23.61
CA THR A 71 -40.94 -4.00 -22.79
C THR A 71 -40.97 -3.63 -21.31
N PHE A 72 -39.89 -3.06 -20.78
CA PHE A 72 -39.83 -2.68 -19.37
C PHE A 72 -40.81 -1.55 -19.02
N ARG A 73 -40.97 -0.57 -19.92
CA ARG A 73 -41.92 0.54 -19.74
C ARG A 73 -43.39 0.12 -19.78
N LEU A 74 -43.70 -1.01 -20.41
CA LEU A 74 -45.05 -1.58 -20.43
C LEU A 74 -45.39 -2.33 -19.13
N LEU A 75 -44.38 -2.71 -18.33
CA LEU A 75 -44.60 -3.39 -17.07
C LEU A 75 -45.17 -2.42 -16.04
N ARG A 76 -46.21 -2.86 -15.32
CA ARG A 76 -46.71 -2.16 -14.15
C ARG A 76 -45.90 -2.59 -12.93
N GLN A 77 -45.48 -1.62 -12.13
CA GLN A 77 -44.94 -1.90 -10.81
C GLN A 77 -46.07 -2.38 -9.90
N TYR A 78 -45.95 -3.59 -9.37
CA TYR A 78 -46.83 -4.13 -8.36
C TYR A 78 -46.08 -4.15 -7.02
N GLY A 79 -46.60 -3.45 -6.01
CA GLY A 79 -45.99 -3.32 -4.68
C GLY A 79 -45.46 -1.92 -4.37
N THR A 80 -44.99 -1.71 -3.13
CA THR A 80 -44.37 -0.46 -2.70
C THR A 80 -42.93 -0.38 -3.19
N ALA A 81 -42.47 0.83 -3.51
CA ALA A 81 -41.06 1.04 -3.83
C ALA A 81 -40.18 0.59 -2.66
N THR A 82 -39.13 -0.16 -2.96
CA THR A 82 -38.13 -0.56 -1.96
C THR A 82 -37.42 0.69 -1.47
N VAL A 83 -37.53 0.97 -0.18
CA VAL A 83 -36.74 2.03 0.45
C VAL A 83 -35.34 1.50 0.67
N THR A 84 -34.34 2.12 0.06
CA THR A 84 -32.93 1.78 0.31
C THR A 84 -32.64 2.06 1.78
N SER A 85 -32.45 1.02 2.57
CA SER A 85 -31.97 1.16 3.94
C SER A 85 -30.55 1.72 3.90
N THR A 86 -30.27 2.76 4.69
CA THR A 86 -28.92 3.29 4.85
C THR A 86 -28.01 2.18 5.39
N PRO A 87 -27.01 1.70 4.61
CA PRO A 87 -26.15 0.63 5.07
C PRO A 87 -25.22 1.15 6.18
N GLY A 88 -25.16 0.42 7.30
CA GLY A 88 -24.22 0.70 8.38
C GLY A 88 -24.65 1.80 9.35
N ARG A 89 -23.79 2.05 10.34
CA ARG A 89 -23.98 3.14 11.31
C ARG A 89 -23.54 4.44 10.66
N VAL A 90 -24.26 5.54 10.95
CA VAL A 90 -23.81 6.90 10.60
C VAL A 90 -22.37 7.15 11.08
N ASN A 91 -22.01 6.57 12.23
CA ASN A 91 -20.63 6.54 12.73
C ASN A 91 -20.23 5.10 13.09
N PRO A 92 -19.28 4.49 12.37
CA PRO A 92 -18.84 3.12 12.60
C PRO A 92 -18.03 2.91 13.90
N PHE A 93 -17.64 3.99 14.59
CA PHE A 93 -16.78 3.93 15.79
C PHE A 93 -17.51 4.22 17.11
N ARG A 94 -18.83 4.45 17.11
CA ARG A 94 -19.56 4.59 18.38
C ARG A 94 -19.61 3.24 19.12
N PRO A 95 -19.46 3.19 20.45
CA PRO A 95 -19.77 1.99 21.25
C PRO A 95 -21.23 1.54 21.04
N PHE A 96 -21.53 0.27 21.31
CA PHE A 96 -22.91 -0.26 21.26
C PHE A 96 -23.75 0.29 22.41
#